data_AF-A0A9Q7XS36-F1
#
_entry.id   AF-A0A9Q7XS36-F1
#
_cell.length_a   1.000
_cell.length_b   1.000
_cell.length_c   1.000
_cell.angle_alpha   90.00
_cell.angle_beta   90.00
_cell.angle_gamma   90.00
#
_symmetry.space_group_name_H-M   'P 1'
#
loop_
_entity.id
_entity.type
_entity.pdbx_description
1 polymer ?
#
loop_
_entity_poly.entity_id
_entity_poly.type
_entity_poly.pdbx_seq_one_letter_code
_entity_poly.pdbx_strand_id
1 'polypeptide(L)'
;MVSFTGWGECQAMSRGIRIGISAFESGTVALGQHLDGVRNGMQLRVDFSAFKECAGRNSFCVRATAVHEFGHALGFAHEQNRTDAPDWCKAKHAGDLPDRTVTAYDDQSIMNYCNKAWNNDGMLSDKDIEAVGRLYGARA
;
A
#
# COMPACT_ATOMS: atom_id res chain seq x y z
N MET A 1 9.20 14.28 4.07
CA MET A 1 9.72 12.94 3.67
C MET A 1 9.45 12.01 4.82
N VAL A 2 8.82 10.86 4.55
CA VAL A 2 8.55 9.85 5.58
C VAL A 2 9.72 8.87 5.65
N SER A 3 10.11 8.48 6.86
CA SER A 3 11.13 7.45 7.09
C SER A 3 10.59 6.43 8.09
N PHE A 4 10.52 5.17 7.66
CA PHE A 4 10.23 4.06 8.55
C PHE A 4 11.49 3.73 9.35
N THR A 5 11.36 3.66 10.67
CA THR A 5 12.45 3.43 11.61
C THR A 5 12.08 2.31 12.57
N GLY A 6 13.01 1.88 13.43
CA GLY A 6 12.76 0.82 14.41
C GLY A 6 12.75 -0.60 13.82
N TRP A 7 13.43 -0.81 12.69
CA TRP A 7 13.58 -2.13 12.07
C TRP A 7 14.27 -3.12 13.01
N GLY A 8 13.72 -4.32 13.11
CA GLY A 8 14.24 -5.40 13.94
C GLY A 8 13.22 -6.52 14.11
N GLU A 9 13.60 -7.58 14.83
CA GLU A 9 12.69 -8.66 15.15
C GLU A 9 11.61 -8.19 16.14
N CYS A 10 10.35 -8.54 15.85
CA CYS A 10 9.23 -8.21 16.72
C CYS A 10 9.24 -9.10 17.98
N GLN A 11 9.19 -8.47 19.16
CA GLN A 11 8.88 -9.12 20.42
C GLN A 11 7.36 -9.25 20.61
N ALA A 12 6.94 -9.98 21.64
CA ALA A 12 5.52 -10.19 21.94
C ALA A 12 4.74 -8.87 22.06
N MET A 13 5.33 -7.87 22.74
CA MET A 13 4.74 -6.57 23.03
C MET A 13 5.25 -5.43 22.13
N SER A 14 5.92 -5.75 21.01
CA SER A 14 6.38 -4.72 20.07
C SER A 14 5.21 -3.88 19.57
N ARG A 15 5.44 -2.56 19.53
CA ARG A 15 4.56 -1.55 18.91
C ARG A 15 5.04 -1.22 17.50
N GLY A 16 4.31 -0.38 16.79
CA GLY A 16 4.53 -0.02 15.40
C GLY A 16 3.97 -1.05 14.43
N ILE A 17 4.40 -0.96 13.17
CA ILE A 17 4.01 -1.86 12.09
C ILE A 17 4.75 -3.18 12.29
N ARG A 18 4.01 -4.27 12.53
CA ARG A 18 4.59 -5.62 12.66
C ARG A 18 4.35 -6.39 11.36
N ILE A 19 5.45 -6.69 10.68
CA ILE A 19 5.44 -7.26 9.33
C ILE A 19 5.70 -8.77 9.40
N GLY A 20 4.79 -9.56 8.81
CA GLY A 20 5.00 -10.97 8.55
C GLY A 20 5.45 -11.20 7.10
N ILE A 21 6.35 -12.17 6.88
CA ILE A 21 6.69 -12.64 5.54
C ILE A 21 5.83 -13.87 5.23
N SER A 22 5.16 -13.85 4.08
CA SER A 22 4.34 -14.96 3.61
C SER A 22 4.75 -15.36 2.19
N ALA A 23 4.64 -16.64 1.87
CA ALA A 23 4.83 -17.10 0.49
C ALA A 23 3.74 -16.51 -0.41
N PHE A 24 2.48 -16.47 0.06
CA PHE A 24 1.32 -16.21 -0.79
C PHE A 24 0.38 -15.11 -0.27
N GLU A 25 0.60 -14.53 0.91
CA GLU A 25 -0.28 -13.48 1.43
C GLU A 25 0.39 -12.11 1.32
N SER A 26 -0.36 -11.11 0.85
CA SER A 26 -0.01 -9.70 0.95
C SER A 26 -1.22 -8.93 1.42
N GLY A 27 -1.01 -7.91 2.24
CA GLY A 27 -2.08 -7.05 2.71
C GLY A 27 -1.81 -6.49 4.09
N THR A 28 -2.50 -5.40 4.41
CA THR A 28 -2.66 -4.91 5.77
C THR A 28 -4.05 -5.23 6.31
N VAL A 29 -4.16 -5.59 7.59
CA VAL A 29 -5.46 -5.87 8.23
C VAL A 29 -6.23 -4.62 8.64
N ALA A 30 -5.57 -3.46 8.61
CA ALA A 30 -6.12 -2.14 8.90
C ALA A 30 -5.24 -1.04 8.30
N LEU A 31 -5.68 0.21 8.35
CA LEU A 31 -4.92 1.37 7.86
C LEU A 31 -4.24 2.16 8.99
N GLY A 32 -3.04 2.67 8.69
CA GLY A 32 -2.38 3.70 9.51
C GLY A 32 -2.15 3.28 10.96
N GLN A 33 -2.56 4.14 11.92
CA GLN A 33 -2.35 3.92 13.36
C GLN A 33 -3.09 2.68 13.89
N HIS A 34 -4.10 2.19 13.19
CA HIS A 34 -4.82 0.97 13.59
C HIS A 34 -3.97 -0.30 13.43
N LEU A 35 -2.81 -0.22 12.78
CA LEU A 35 -1.83 -1.30 12.70
C LEU A 35 -0.91 -1.39 13.92
N ASP A 36 -0.91 -0.41 14.82
CA ASP A 36 0.06 -0.32 15.91
C ASP A 36 0.01 -1.53 16.86
N GLY A 37 1.08 -2.32 16.84
CA GLY A 37 1.25 -3.50 17.68
C GLY A 37 0.48 -4.75 17.22
N VAL A 38 -0.25 -4.67 16.10
CA VAL A 38 -1.02 -5.79 15.54
C VAL A 38 -0.06 -6.82 14.97
N ARG A 39 -0.02 -8.02 15.56
CA ARG A 39 0.86 -9.12 15.10
C ARG A 39 0.49 -9.50 13.67
N ASN A 40 1.48 -9.52 12.76
CA ASN A 40 1.27 -9.72 11.33
C ASN A 40 0.22 -8.74 10.76
N GLY A 41 0.18 -7.51 11.29
CA GLY A 41 -0.75 -6.48 10.83
C GLY A 41 -0.51 -6.10 9.37
N MET A 42 0.74 -6.22 8.91
CA MET A 42 1.10 -6.24 7.49
C MET A 42 1.69 -7.60 7.14
N GLN A 43 1.29 -8.17 6.02
CA GLN A 43 1.94 -9.34 5.42
C GLN A 43 2.54 -8.96 4.07
N LEU A 44 3.77 -9.41 3.82
CA LEU A 44 4.46 -9.23 2.55
C LEU A 44 4.67 -10.58 1.86
N ARG A 45 4.11 -10.68 0.66
CA ARG A 45 4.27 -11.82 -0.24
C ARG A 45 5.69 -11.86 -0.82
N VAL A 46 6.30 -13.05 -0.88
CA VAL A 46 7.61 -13.24 -1.54
C VAL A 46 7.59 -14.13 -2.77
N ASP A 47 6.52 -14.90 -3.01
CA ASP A 47 6.35 -15.73 -4.20
C ASP A 47 5.21 -15.22 -5.09
N PHE A 48 5.57 -14.72 -6.26
CA PHE A 48 4.67 -14.26 -7.32
C PHE A 48 4.72 -15.14 -8.57
N SER A 49 5.21 -16.38 -8.47
CA SER A 49 5.29 -17.31 -9.61
C SER A 49 3.94 -17.56 -10.29
N ALA A 50 2.83 -17.44 -9.56
CA ALA A 50 1.47 -17.56 -10.08
C ALA A 50 0.94 -16.31 -10.82
N PHE A 51 1.65 -15.18 -10.79
CA PHE A 51 1.21 -13.90 -11.35
C PHE A 51 1.86 -13.69 -12.71
N LYS A 52 1.04 -13.57 -13.77
CA LYS A 52 1.54 -13.42 -15.15
C LYS A 52 2.36 -12.14 -15.32
N GLU A 53 1.93 -11.08 -14.65
CA GLU A 53 2.58 -9.77 -14.58
C GLU A 53 3.98 -9.86 -13.94
N CYS A 54 4.23 -10.91 -13.16
CA CYS A 54 5.46 -11.14 -12.41
C CYS A 54 6.38 -12.21 -13.01
N ALA A 55 6.00 -12.80 -14.15
CA ALA A 55 6.80 -13.82 -14.82
C ALA A 55 8.22 -13.29 -15.12
N GLY A 56 9.24 -13.98 -14.59
CA GLY A 56 10.66 -13.59 -14.74
C GLY A 56 11.08 -12.33 -13.96
N ARG A 57 10.21 -11.75 -13.14
CA ARG A 57 10.47 -10.49 -12.41
C ARG A 57 9.96 -10.49 -10.96
N ASN A 58 10.10 -11.62 -10.26
CA ASN A 58 9.62 -11.79 -8.88
C ASN A 58 10.12 -10.68 -7.91
N SER A 59 11.41 -10.35 -7.94
CA SER A 59 11.98 -9.30 -7.08
C SER A 59 11.41 -7.90 -7.37
N PHE A 60 10.94 -7.65 -8.58
CA PHE A 60 10.20 -6.43 -8.90
C PHE A 60 8.83 -6.45 -8.22
N CYS A 61 8.09 -7.56 -8.32
CA CYS A 61 6.74 -7.65 -7.74
C CYS A 61 6.74 -7.57 -6.22
N VAL A 62 7.70 -8.22 -5.56
CA VAL A 62 7.90 -8.07 -4.11
C VAL A 62 8.07 -6.60 -3.73
N ARG A 63 8.87 -5.84 -4.47
CA ARG A 63 9.10 -4.41 -4.20
C ARG A 63 7.86 -3.57 -4.47
N ALA A 64 7.23 -3.74 -5.64
CA ALA A 64 6.05 -2.97 -6.01
C ALA A 64 4.88 -3.19 -5.03
N THR A 65 4.61 -4.45 -4.67
CA THR A 65 3.62 -4.78 -3.66
C THR A 65 4.01 -4.23 -2.29
N ALA A 66 5.27 -4.32 -1.87
CA ALA A 66 5.68 -3.73 -0.60
C ALA A 66 5.41 -2.22 -0.55
N VAL A 67 5.71 -1.45 -1.61
CA VAL A 67 5.42 0.00 -1.64
C VAL A 67 3.92 0.26 -1.47
N HIS A 68 3.05 -0.54 -2.09
CA HIS A 68 1.60 -0.49 -1.90
C HIS A 68 1.19 -0.73 -0.44
N GLU A 69 1.69 -1.80 0.19
CA GLU A 69 1.36 -2.12 1.59
C GLU A 69 1.87 -1.05 2.57
N PHE A 70 3.04 -0.47 2.30
CA PHE A 70 3.53 0.67 3.07
C PHE A 70 2.65 1.91 2.88
N GLY A 71 1.99 2.08 1.73
CA GLY A 71 0.92 3.06 1.54
C GLY A 71 -0.24 2.85 2.52
N HIS A 72 -0.75 1.62 2.65
CA HIS A 72 -1.75 1.30 3.66
C HIS A 72 -1.26 1.56 5.10
N ALA A 73 0.00 1.28 5.39
CA ALA A 73 0.59 1.58 6.69
C ALA A 73 0.73 3.09 6.98
N LEU A 74 0.75 3.93 5.96
CA LEU A 74 0.62 5.39 6.07
C LEU A 74 -0.84 5.87 6.09
N GLY A 75 -1.80 4.95 6.04
CA GLY A 75 -3.22 5.27 6.13
C GLY A 75 -3.92 5.49 4.80
N PHE A 76 -3.30 5.19 3.67
CA PHE A 76 -3.95 5.32 2.36
C PHE A 76 -4.84 4.12 2.07
N ALA A 77 -6.13 4.35 1.83
CA ALA A 77 -7.03 3.34 1.29
C ALA A 77 -6.80 3.14 -0.21
N HIS A 78 -7.44 2.12 -0.79
CA HIS A 78 -7.41 1.91 -2.23
C HIS A 78 -8.06 3.06 -3.00
N GLU A 79 -7.44 3.47 -4.10
CA GLU A 79 -7.87 4.60 -4.92
C GLU A 79 -9.23 4.32 -5.61
N GLN A 80 -9.50 3.06 -5.99
CA GLN A 80 -10.79 2.68 -6.57
C GLN A 80 -11.96 2.72 -5.59
N ASN A 81 -11.71 2.81 -4.28
CA ASN A 81 -12.76 2.91 -3.26
C ASN A 81 -13.29 4.34 -3.10
N ARG A 82 -12.70 5.31 -3.81
CA ARG A 82 -13.15 6.70 -3.75
C ARG A 82 -14.53 6.88 -4.39
N THR A 83 -15.30 7.80 -3.81
CA THR A 83 -16.64 8.13 -4.30
C THR A 83 -16.63 8.81 -5.67
N ASP A 84 -15.54 9.50 -6.02
CA ASP A 84 -15.31 10.16 -7.32
C ASP A 84 -14.56 9.27 -8.33
N ALA A 85 -14.22 8.03 -8.00
CA ALA A 85 -13.62 7.09 -8.94
C ALA A 85 -14.60 6.78 -10.11
N PRO A 86 -14.11 6.51 -11.33
CA PRO A 86 -14.96 6.08 -12.43
C PRO A 86 -15.70 4.77 -12.09
N ASP A 87 -16.96 4.63 -12.54
CA ASP A 87 -17.80 3.48 -12.18
C ASP A 87 -17.20 2.13 -12.57
N TRP A 88 -16.52 2.07 -13.73
CA TRP A 88 -15.82 0.86 -14.19
C TRP A 88 -14.70 0.44 -13.22
N CYS A 89 -14.11 1.40 -12.51
CA CYS A 89 -13.04 1.16 -11.56
C CYS A 89 -13.58 0.84 -10.16
N LYS A 90 -14.64 1.54 -9.72
CA LYS A 90 -15.35 1.24 -8.46
C LYS A 90 -15.82 -0.21 -8.37
N ALA A 91 -16.12 -0.85 -9.50
CA ALA A 91 -16.47 -2.28 -9.54
C ALA A 91 -15.37 -3.21 -8.98
N LYS A 92 -14.12 -2.73 -8.84
CA LYS A 92 -12.98 -3.45 -8.23
C LYS A 92 -12.76 -3.10 -6.75
N HIS A 93 -13.79 -2.60 -6.07
CA HIS A 93 -13.73 -2.23 -4.66
C HIS A 93 -13.15 -3.35 -3.78
N ALA A 94 -12.24 -3.01 -2.88
CA ALA A 94 -11.59 -3.97 -1.97
C ALA A 94 -11.05 -3.30 -0.70
N GLY A 95 -11.04 -4.01 0.43
CA GLY A 95 -10.45 -3.51 1.67
C GLY A 95 -11.21 -2.34 2.29
N ASP A 96 -10.48 -1.53 3.06
CA ASP A 96 -11.04 -0.42 3.86
C ASP A 96 -11.54 0.75 2.98
N LEU A 97 -12.62 1.39 3.44
CA LEU A 97 -13.18 2.58 2.80
C LEU A 97 -12.37 3.83 3.20
N PRO A 98 -12.15 4.77 2.26
CA PRO A 98 -11.52 6.04 2.59
C PRO A 98 -12.45 6.88 3.49
N ASP A 99 -11.87 7.54 4.49
CA ASP A 99 -12.56 8.47 5.39
C ASP A 99 -12.52 9.92 4.88
N ARG A 100 -11.49 10.26 4.10
CA ARG A 100 -11.33 11.57 3.45
C ARG A 100 -10.51 11.46 2.17
N THR A 101 -10.69 12.46 1.32
CA THR A 101 -9.92 12.66 0.09
C THR A 101 -8.86 13.73 0.29
N VAL A 102 -7.60 13.46 -0.09
CA VAL A 102 -6.47 14.40 0.08
C VAL A 102 -6.06 15.08 -1.23
N THR A 103 -6.16 14.36 -2.34
CA THR A 103 -5.85 14.79 -3.72
C THR A 103 -7.02 14.44 -4.64
N ALA A 104 -7.02 14.96 -5.88
CA ALA A 104 -7.96 14.48 -6.91
C ALA A 104 -7.74 12.99 -7.22
N TYR A 105 -8.75 12.32 -7.78
CA TYR A 105 -8.61 10.92 -8.21
C TYR A 105 -7.40 10.73 -9.13
N ASP A 106 -6.67 9.64 -8.92
CA ASP A 106 -5.44 9.32 -9.61
C ASP A 106 -5.46 7.92 -10.24
N ASP A 107 -5.60 7.85 -11.56
CA ASP A 107 -5.56 6.56 -12.29
C ASP A 107 -4.16 5.93 -12.30
N GLN A 108 -3.12 6.68 -11.92
CA GLN A 108 -1.74 6.22 -11.84
C GLN A 108 -1.28 5.90 -10.42
N SER A 109 -2.13 6.07 -9.39
CA SER A 109 -1.72 5.80 -8.01
C SER A 109 -1.27 4.35 -7.86
N ILE A 110 -0.25 4.11 -7.03
CA ILE A 110 0.14 2.76 -6.64
C ILE A 110 -0.97 2.05 -5.85
N MET A 111 -1.90 2.80 -5.26
CA MET A 111 -3.05 2.29 -4.51
C MET A 111 -4.24 1.93 -5.40
N ASN A 112 -4.11 2.02 -6.73
CA ASN A 112 -5.20 1.85 -7.68
C ASN A 112 -5.14 0.51 -8.42
N TYR A 113 -6.09 -0.39 -8.15
CA TYR A 113 -6.22 -1.68 -8.87
C TYR A 113 -6.63 -1.52 -10.35
N CYS A 114 -7.00 -0.32 -10.75
CA CYS A 114 -7.37 0.02 -12.11
C CYS A 114 -6.23 0.61 -12.92
N ASN A 115 -5.06 0.82 -12.31
CA ASN A 115 -3.88 1.30 -13.01
C ASN A 115 -3.51 0.32 -14.13
N LYS A 116 -3.26 0.87 -15.33
CA LYS A 116 -2.88 0.10 -16.52
C LYS A 116 -1.50 -0.53 -16.36
N ALA A 117 -0.60 0.15 -15.65
CA ALA A 117 0.65 -0.42 -15.18
C ALA A 117 0.41 -1.00 -13.78
N TRP A 118 0.51 -2.32 -13.63
CA TRP A 118 0.25 -3.01 -12.36
C TRP A 118 1.09 -2.39 -11.22
N ASN A 119 0.43 -1.89 -10.17
CA ASN A 119 1.04 -1.12 -9.07
C ASN A 119 1.93 0.04 -9.53
N ASN A 120 1.56 0.71 -10.63
CA ASN A 120 2.29 1.83 -11.23
C ASN A 120 3.79 1.53 -11.47
N ASP A 121 4.11 0.30 -11.90
CA ASP A 121 5.49 -0.19 -12.03
C ASP A 121 6.32 -0.06 -10.72
N GLY A 122 5.66 -0.14 -9.57
CA GLY A 122 6.27 0.02 -8.25
C GLY A 122 6.68 1.45 -7.89
N MET A 123 6.24 2.43 -8.68
CA MET A 123 6.55 3.85 -8.49
C MET A 123 5.38 4.59 -7.84
N LEU A 124 5.69 5.55 -6.97
CA LEU A 124 4.68 6.49 -6.49
C LEU A 124 4.33 7.47 -7.61
N SER A 125 3.04 7.79 -7.78
CA SER A 125 2.62 8.89 -8.66
C SER A 125 2.92 10.25 -8.02
N ASP A 126 2.78 11.32 -8.81
CA ASP A 126 2.88 12.69 -8.28
C ASP A 126 1.84 12.96 -7.18
N LYS A 127 0.64 12.36 -7.28
CA LYS A 127 -0.43 12.53 -6.30
C LYS A 127 -0.23 11.68 -5.05
N ASP A 128 0.39 10.50 -5.18
CA ASP A 128 0.83 9.71 -4.01
C ASP A 128 1.84 10.53 -3.20
N ILE A 129 2.83 11.13 -3.87
CA ILE A 129 3.86 11.98 -3.24
C ILE A 129 3.23 13.23 -2.63
N GLU A 130 2.33 13.90 -3.36
CA GLU A 130 1.61 15.08 -2.87
C GLU A 130 0.79 14.75 -1.61
N ALA A 131 0.03 13.64 -1.62
CA ALA A 131 -0.80 13.24 -0.50
C ALA A 131 0.06 12.95 0.74
N VAL A 132 1.17 12.23 0.60
CA VAL A 132 2.15 12.02 1.67
C VAL A 132 2.68 13.36 2.19
N GLY A 133 3.04 14.28 1.30
CA GLY A 133 3.52 15.62 1.67
C GLY A 133 2.50 16.45 2.45
N ARG A 134 1.22 16.40 2.05
CA ARG A 134 0.12 17.10 2.74
C ARG A 134 -0.18 16.52 4.12
N LEU A 135 -0.07 15.20 4.29
CA LEU A 135 -0.40 14.51 5.55
C LEU A 135 0.75 14.46 6.55
N TYR A 136 1.98 14.22 6.08
CA TYR A 136 3.15 13.99 6.91
C TYR A 136 4.21 15.10 6.82
N GLY A 137 3.97 16.12 6.00
CA GLY A 137 4.88 17.24 5.79
C GLY A 137 5.88 17.04 4.63
N ALA A 138 6.10 18.12 3.89
CA ALA A 138 7.19 18.23 2.92
C ALA A 138 8.55 18.23 3.65
N ARG A 139 9.59 17.69 3.01
CA ARG A 139 10.94 17.80 3.56
C ARG A 139 11.37 19.28 3.47
N ALA A 140 11.91 19.83 4.55
CA ALA A 140 12.73 21.05 4.49
C ALA A 140 14.10 20.72 3.87
#